data_AF-A0AAN0YR38-F1
#
_entry.id   AF-A0AAN0YR38-F1
#
_cell.length_a   1.000
_cell.length_b   1.000
_cell.length_c   1.000
_cell.angle_alpha   90.00
_cell.angle_beta   90.00
_cell.angle_gamma   90.00
#
_symmetry.space_group_name_H-M   'P 1'
#
loop_
_entity.id
_entity.type
_entity.pdbx_description
1 polymer ?
#
loop_
_entity_poly.entity_id
_entity_poly.type
_entity_poly.pdbx_seq_one_letter_code
_entity_poly.pdbx_strand_id
1 'polypeptide(L)'
;MSKGFFEDLHIDEVTKQMLLGVIEKKQEWERLKKHSLILQLVAFGGFTAFFIYVLLGLLIPSGTWTAFVQAFFGKTAHLYMLLLLLTSYWIALHNKRKCDKAEEEFHSLRCEIIQKSADLWKEEQQWKERHKLFERMKKEYDINLYYENS
;
A
#
# COMPACT_ATOMS: atom_id res chain seq x y z
N MET A 1 -9.49 3.69 19.09
CA MET A 1 -10.70 2.86 19.08
C MET A 1 -10.37 1.37 19.29
N SER A 2 -9.34 1.03 20.07
CA SER A 2 -8.80 -0.36 20.15
C SER A 2 -8.86 -0.98 21.56
N LYS A 3 -9.00 -0.18 22.63
CA LYS A 3 -8.94 -0.69 24.01
C LYS A 3 -10.07 -1.67 24.36
N GLY A 4 -11.29 -1.45 23.83
CA GLY A 4 -12.43 -2.35 24.05
C GLY A 4 -12.48 -3.60 23.17
N PHE A 5 -11.59 -3.76 22.18
CA PHE A 5 -11.62 -4.93 21.29
C PHE A 5 -11.19 -6.22 22.00
N PHE A 6 -10.32 -6.10 23.00
CA PHE A 6 -9.74 -7.23 23.75
C PHE A 6 -10.30 -7.38 25.17
N GLU A 7 -11.24 -6.53 25.62
CA GLU A 7 -11.73 -6.53 27.01
C GLU A 7 -12.49 -7.81 27.39
N ASP A 8 -13.11 -8.48 26.41
CA ASP A 8 -13.84 -9.74 26.63
C ASP A 8 -12.96 -11.00 26.47
N LEU A 9 -11.68 -10.84 26.12
CA LEU A 9 -10.77 -11.94 25.84
C LEU A 9 -9.77 -12.09 26.97
N HIS A 10 -9.74 -13.26 27.61
CA HIS A 10 -8.71 -13.63 28.57
C HIS A 10 -7.38 -13.90 27.82
N ILE A 11 -6.66 -12.85 27.44
CA ILE A 11 -5.34 -12.91 26.82
C ILE A 11 -4.31 -12.18 27.68
N ASP A 12 -3.07 -12.64 27.66
CA ASP A 12 -1.98 -11.96 28.34
C ASP A 12 -1.63 -10.63 27.63
N GLU A 13 -0.97 -9.74 28.38
CA GLU A 13 -0.64 -8.41 27.87
C GLU A 13 0.36 -8.46 26.70
N VAL A 14 1.24 -9.47 26.62
CA VAL A 14 2.21 -9.61 25.53
C VAL A 14 1.49 -9.97 24.23
N THR A 15 0.59 -10.96 24.27
CA THR A 15 -0.26 -11.34 23.12
C THR A 15 -1.10 -10.17 22.64
N LYS A 16 -1.66 -9.39 23.57
CA LYS A 16 -2.41 -8.16 23.24
C LYS A 16 -1.55 -7.14 22.51
N GLN A 17 -0.34 -6.87 22.98
CA GLN A 17 0.59 -5.94 22.33
C GLN A 17 1.00 -6.42 20.93
N MET A 18 1.24 -7.73 20.75
CA MET A 18 1.55 -8.30 19.43
C MET A 18 0.38 -8.13 18.45
N LEU A 19 -0.85 -8.41 18.89
CA LEU A 19 -2.05 -8.27 18.06
C LEU A 19 -2.31 -6.80 17.69
N LEU A 20 -2.14 -5.88 18.65
CA LEU A 20 -2.22 -4.43 18.41
C LEU A 20 -1.19 -3.99 17.36
N GLY A 21 0.05 -4.47 17.47
CA GLY A 21 1.12 -4.16 16.52
C GLY A 21 0.77 -4.60 15.10
N VAL A 22 0.19 -5.80 14.92
CA VAL A 22 -0.26 -6.27 13.60
C VAL A 22 -1.42 -5.44 13.05
N ILE A 23 -2.38 -5.04 13.90
CA ILE A 23 -3.49 -4.16 13.50
C ILE A 23 -2.95 -2.80 13.03
N GLU A 24 -2.07 -2.19 13.81
CA GLU A 24 -1.47 -0.89 13.48
C GLU A 24 -0.71 -0.96 12.16
N LYS A 25 0.09 -2.01 11.96
CA LYS A 25 0.84 -2.24 10.72
C LYS A 25 -0.06 -2.49 9.52
N LYS A 26 -1.16 -3.23 9.70
CA LYS A 26 -2.15 -3.37 8.62
C LYS A 26 -2.76 -2.04 8.23
N GLN A 27 -3.16 -1.22 9.20
CA GLN A 27 -3.74 0.10 8.93
C GLN A 27 -2.75 1.05 8.26
N GLU A 28 -1.48 1.00 8.67
CA GLU A 28 -0.40 1.75 8.04
C GLU A 28 -0.22 1.35 6.57
N TRP A 29 -0.14 0.05 6.29
CA TRP A 29 -0.04 -0.48 4.93
C TRP A 29 -1.24 -0.08 4.07
N GLU A 30 -2.48 -0.26 4.55
CA GLU A 30 -3.69 0.09 3.81
C GLU A 30 -3.76 1.59 3.48
N ARG A 31 -3.33 2.45 4.40
CA ARG A 31 -3.23 3.90 4.16
C ARG A 31 -2.20 4.21 3.07
N LEU A 32 -1.01 3.61 3.15
CA LEU A 32 0.05 3.79 2.16
C LEU A 32 -0.36 3.27 0.78
N LYS A 33 -1.04 2.12 0.74
CA LYS A 33 -1.58 1.50 -0.49
C LYS A 33 -2.56 2.42 -1.19
N LYS A 34 -3.53 2.99 -0.47
CA LYS A 34 -4.50 3.95 -1.03
C LYS A 34 -3.81 5.19 -1.59
N HIS A 35 -2.89 5.79 -0.84
CA HIS A 35 -2.13 6.96 -1.31
C HIS A 35 -1.26 6.63 -2.53
N SER A 36 -0.58 5.48 -2.52
CA SER A 36 0.25 5.00 -3.63
C SER A 36 -0.59 4.80 -4.89
N LEU A 37 -1.77 4.19 -4.79
CA LEU A 37 -2.69 4.01 -5.92
C LEU A 37 -3.18 5.34 -6.49
N ILE A 38 -3.56 6.29 -5.64
CA ILE A 38 -3.99 7.63 -6.10
C ILE A 38 -2.84 8.34 -6.82
N LEU A 39 -1.63 8.31 -6.27
CA LEU A 39 -0.44 8.91 -6.91
C LEU A 39 -0.13 8.26 -8.26
N GLN A 40 -0.24 6.93 -8.36
CA GLN A 40 -0.05 6.21 -9.61
C GLN A 40 -1.11 6.59 -10.65
N LEU A 41 -2.38 6.69 -10.26
CA LEU A 41 -3.47 7.12 -11.16
C LEU A 41 -3.28 8.55 -11.64
N VAL A 42 -2.89 9.47 -10.75
CA VAL A 42 -2.62 10.87 -11.10
C VAL A 42 -1.43 10.97 -12.04
N ALA A 43 -0.33 10.27 -11.76
CA ALA A 43 0.84 10.24 -12.65
C ALA A 43 0.45 9.66 -14.01
N PHE A 44 -0.24 8.52 -14.05
CA PHE A 44 -0.68 7.88 -15.28
C PHE A 44 -1.58 8.81 -16.10
N GLY A 45 -2.60 9.42 -15.49
CA GLY A 45 -3.47 10.39 -16.14
C GLY A 45 -2.72 11.61 -16.68
N GLY A 46 -1.73 12.11 -15.93
CA GLY A 46 -0.84 13.19 -16.37
C GLY A 46 -0.02 12.81 -17.61
N PHE A 47 0.58 11.61 -17.62
CA PHE A 47 1.29 11.10 -18.79
C PHE A 47 0.37 10.90 -19.99
N THR A 48 -0.83 10.37 -19.79
CA THR A 48 -1.83 10.20 -20.87
C THR A 48 -2.22 11.55 -21.46
N ALA A 49 -2.55 12.54 -20.62
CA ALA A 49 -2.90 13.88 -21.08
C ALA A 49 -1.75 14.55 -21.84
N PHE A 50 -0.52 14.42 -21.33
CA PHE A 50 0.67 14.94 -22.01
C PHE A 50 0.93 14.23 -23.35
N PHE A 51 0.73 12.92 -23.41
CA PHE A 51 0.88 12.18 -24.66
C PHE A 51 -0.14 12.61 -25.71
N ILE A 52 -1.42 12.78 -25.33
CA ILE A 52 -2.46 13.33 -26.20
C ILE A 52 -2.09 14.73 -26.68
N TYR A 53 -1.61 15.58 -25.76
CA TYR A 53 -1.14 16.93 -26.07
C TYR A 53 -0.01 16.94 -27.11
N VAL A 54 1.01 16.11 -26.91
CA VAL A 54 2.14 15.99 -27.84
C VAL A 54 1.67 15.43 -29.19
N LEU A 55 0.78 14.43 -29.18
CA LEU A 55 0.27 13.81 -30.40
C LEU A 55 -0.53 14.81 -31.25
N LEU A 56 -1.54 15.45 -30.65
CA LEU A 56 -2.46 16.34 -31.36
C LEU A 56 -1.87 17.72 -31.63
N GLY A 57 -1.09 18.26 -30.69
CA GLY A 57 -0.57 19.62 -30.74
C GLY A 57 0.78 19.78 -31.42
N LEU A 58 1.60 18.72 -31.46
CA LEU A 58 2.96 18.78 -32.01
C LEU A 58 3.17 17.78 -33.14
N LEU A 59 2.84 16.50 -32.93
CA LEU A 59 3.17 15.45 -33.89
C LEU A 59 2.35 15.54 -35.18
N ILE A 60 1.01 15.59 -35.07
CA ILE A 60 0.12 15.68 -36.24
C ILE A 60 0.38 16.96 -37.05
N PRO A 61 0.54 18.16 -36.44
CA PRO A 61 0.79 19.39 -37.20
C PRO A 61 2.18 19.47 -37.85
N SER A 62 3.19 18.80 -37.28
CA SER A 62 4.58 18.91 -37.76
C SER A 62 4.83 18.15 -39.07
N GLY A 63 4.06 17.09 -39.35
CA GLY A 63 4.12 16.29 -40.59
C GLY A 63 5.41 15.51 -40.85
N THR A 64 6.54 15.92 -40.26
CA THR A 64 7.86 15.30 -40.36
C THR A 64 8.52 15.19 -39.00
N TRP A 65 9.42 14.20 -38.85
CA TRP A 65 10.14 13.97 -37.59
C TRP A 65 11.03 15.15 -37.17
N THR A 66 11.72 15.77 -38.13
CA THR A 66 12.62 16.91 -37.85
C THR A 66 11.86 18.14 -37.35
N ALA A 67 10.73 18.47 -37.98
CA ALA A 67 9.87 19.58 -37.55
C ALA A 67 9.26 19.31 -36.16
N PHE A 68 8.90 18.07 -35.86
CA PHE A 68 8.41 17.68 -34.54
C PHE A 68 9.46 17.91 -33.45
N VAL A 69 10.70 17.42 -33.66
CA VAL A 69 11.80 17.60 -32.71
C VAL A 69 12.05 19.10 -32.49
N GLN A 70 12.10 19.88 -33.57
CA GLN A 70 12.29 21.33 -33.47
C GLN A 70 11.13 22.01 -32.71
N ALA A 71 9.88 21.62 -32.94
CA ALA A 71 8.72 22.18 -32.23
C ALA A 71 8.70 21.79 -30.74
N PHE A 72 9.07 20.54 -30.42
CA PHE A 72 9.13 20.04 -29.05
C PHE A 72 10.20 20.75 -28.22
N PHE A 73 11.41 20.91 -28.76
CA PHE A 73 12.51 21.61 -28.09
C PHE A 73 12.44 23.14 -28.23
N GLY A 74 11.63 23.65 -29.17
CA GLY A 74 11.47 25.08 -29.41
C GLY A 74 10.73 25.83 -28.30
N LYS A 75 10.02 25.12 -27.42
CA LYS A 75 9.35 25.71 -26.25
C LYS A 75 9.76 25.00 -24.97
N THR A 76 10.34 25.76 -24.04
CA THR A 76 10.76 25.26 -22.72
C THR A 76 9.59 24.73 -21.88
N ALA A 77 8.36 25.17 -22.14
CA ALA A 77 7.17 24.70 -21.43
C ALA A 77 6.96 23.18 -21.51
N HIS A 78 7.19 22.55 -22.67
CA HIS A 78 7.05 21.09 -22.83
C HIS A 78 8.12 20.33 -22.03
N LEU A 79 9.32 20.89 -21.95
CA LEU A 79 10.43 20.33 -21.18
C LEU A 79 10.16 20.41 -19.68
N TYR A 80 9.62 21.52 -19.17
CA TYR A 80 9.23 21.64 -17.77
C TYR A 80 8.06 20.71 -17.41
N MET A 81 7.06 20.56 -18.29
CA MET A 81 5.98 19.59 -18.10
C MET A 81 6.52 18.16 -18.04
N LEU A 82 7.44 17.80 -18.95
CA LEU A 82 8.09 16.49 -18.93
C LEU A 82 8.88 16.27 -17.63
N LEU A 83 9.63 17.26 -17.17
CA LEU A 83 10.38 17.19 -15.92
C LEU A 83 9.44 16.99 -14.72
N LEU A 84 8.31 17.70 -14.68
CA LEU A 84 7.28 17.52 -13.66
C LEU A 84 6.69 16.11 -13.68
N LEU A 85 6.41 15.57 -14.87
CA LEU A 85 5.90 14.20 -15.00
C LEU A 85 6.93 13.16 -14.53
N LEU A 86 8.20 13.31 -14.91
CA LEU A 86 9.28 12.43 -14.47
C LEU A 86 9.49 12.48 -12.95
N THR A 87 9.45 13.67 -12.34
CA THR A 87 9.55 13.81 -10.89
C THR A 87 8.34 13.21 -10.18
N SER A 88 7.12 13.40 -10.71
CA SER A 88 5.91 12.77 -10.16
C SER A 88 5.96 11.25 -10.22
N TYR A 89 6.49 10.68 -11.32
CA TYR A 89 6.72 9.25 -11.47
C TYR A 89 7.71 8.74 -10.42
N TRP A 90 8.79 9.48 -10.18
CA TRP A 90 9.78 9.09 -9.20
C TRP A 90 9.20 9.09 -7.78
N ILE A 91 8.38 10.10 -7.45
CA ILE A 91 7.65 10.15 -6.18
C ILE A 91 6.70 8.96 -6.04
N ALA A 92 5.96 8.61 -7.10
CA ALA A 92 5.06 7.46 -7.08
C ALA A 92 5.82 6.14 -6.85
N LEU A 93 6.94 5.94 -7.53
CA LEU A 93 7.77 4.73 -7.37
C LEU A 93 8.42 4.66 -5.98
N HIS A 94 8.85 5.79 -5.41
CA HIS A 94 9.35 5.82 -4.04
C HIS A 94 8.26 5.46 -3.01
N ASN A 95 7.04 5.97 -3.18
CA ASN A 95 5.91 5.61 -2.32
C ASN A 95 5.50 4.15 -2.47
N LYS A 96 5.56 3.59 -3.69
CA LYS A 96 5.34 2.17 -3.91
C LYS A 96 6.32 1.32 -3.09
N ARG A 97 7.62 1.63 -3.12
CA ARG A 97 8.62 0.92 -2.30
C ARG A 97 8.34 1.00 -0.80
N LYS A 98 7.81 2.13 -0.31
CA LYS A 98 7.40 2.26 1.10
C LYS A 98 6.19 1.39 1.42
N CYS A 99 5.23 1.31 0.50
CA CYS A 99 4.09 0.42 0.61
C CYS A 99 4.51 -1.05 0.67
N ASP A 100 5.41 -1.47 -0.24
CA ASP A 100 5.91 -2.85 -0.32
C ASP A 100 6.62 -3.26 0.99
N LYS A 101 7.42 -2.35 1.58
CA LYS A 101 8.05 -2.58 2.88
C LYS A 101 7.04 -2.71 4.01
N ALA A 102 6.02 -1.85 4.06
CA ALA A 102 4.98 -1.93 5.07
C ALA A 102 4.16 -3.22 4.95
N GLU A 103 3.97 -3.72 3.73
CA GLU A 103 3.34 -5.01 3.44
C GLU A 103 4.17 -6.17 3.98
N GLU A 104 5.48 -6.16 3.72
CA GLU A 104 6.42 -7.17 4.21
C GLU A 104 6.49 -7.19 5.74
N GLU A 105 6.56 -6.02 6.39
CA GLU A 105 6.52 -5.89 7.85
C GLU A 105 5.21 -6.45 8.43
N PHE A 106 4.06 -6.08 7.84
CA PHE A 106 2.76 -6.60 8.26
C PHE A 106 2.69 -8.13 8.12
N HIS A 107 3.11 -8.66 6.98
CA HIS A 107 3.07 -10.09 6.70
C HIS A 107 4.01 -10.86 7.65
N SER A 108 5.22 -10.34 7.88
CA SER A 108 6.18 -10.93 8.82
C SER A 108 5.61 -11.03 10.23
N LEU A 109 5.03 -9.95 10.77
CA LEU A 109 4.43 -9.96 12.10
C LEU A 109 3.21 -10.88 12.17
N ARG A 110 2.39 -10.93 11.11
CA ARG A 110 1.27 -11.87 11.02
C ARG A 110 1.75 -13.32 11.10
N CYS A 111 2.77 -13.68 10.33
CA CYS A 111 3.35 -15.02 10.33
C CYS A 111 3.97 -15.36 11.69
N GLU A 112 4.65 -14.39 12.34
CA GLU A 112 5.19 -14.56 13.69
C GLU A 112 4.10 -14.92 14.70
N ILE A 113 2.94 -14.26 14.67
CA ILE A 113 1.80 -14.59 15.55
C ILE A 113 1.27 -16.00 15.29
N ILE A 114 1.17 -16.40 14.02
CA ILE A 114 0.70 -17.75 13.64
C ILE A 114 1.67 -18.82 14.15
N GLN A 115 2.97 -18.62 13.94
CA GLN A 115 4.02 -19.55 14.37
C GLN A 115 4.09 -19.65 15.90
N LYS A 116 3.95 -18.52 16.61
CA LYS A 116 3.93 -18.48 18.08
C LYS A 116 2.56 -18.82 18.68
N SER A 117 1.56 -19.18 17.87
CA SER A 117 0.20 -19.39 18.36
C SER A 117 0.10 -20.45 19.46
N ALA A 118 0.84 -21.55 19.36
CA ALA A 118 0.89 -22.55 20.42
C ALA A 118 1.45 -22.01 21.74
N ASP A 119 2.37 -21.04 21.68
CA ASP A 119 3.01 -20.43 22.84
C ASP A 119 2.20 -19.27 23.43
N LEU A 120 1.41 -18.57 22.61
CA LEU A 120 0.57 -17.45 23.04
C LEU A 120 -0.70 -17.94 23.77
N TRP A 121 -1.28 -19.06 23.33
CA TRP A 121 -2.51 -19.64 23.91
C TRP A 121 -2.20 -20.93 24.68
N LYS A 122 -1.48 -20.81 25.81
CA LYS A 122 -1.04 -21.98 26.62
C LYS A 122 -2.17 -22.64 27.40
N GLU A 123 -3.14 -21.86 27.87
CA GLU A 123 -4.25 -22.39 28.65
C GLU A 123 -5.29 -23.04 27.73
N GLU A 124 -5.84 -24.18 28.13
CA GLU A 124 -6.82 -24.92 27.32
C GLU A 124 -8.08 -24.09 27.01
N GLN A 125 -8.50 -23.26 27.97
CA GLN A 125 -9.60 -22.31 27.82
C GLN A 125 -9.29 -21.30 26.70
N GLN A 126 -8.13 -20.66 26.76
CA GLN A 126 -7.66 -19.68 25.78
C GLN A 126 -7.49 -20.30 24.39
N TRP A 127 -6.96 -21.52 24.31
CA TRP A 127 -6.81 -22.27 23.07
C TRP A 127 -8.15 -22.56 22.40
N LYS A 128 -9.18 -22.96 23.19
CA LYS A 128 -10.54 -23.18 22.70
C LYS A 128 -11.18 -21.88 22.22
N GLU A 129 -10.90 -20.75 22.85
CA GLU A 129 -11.51 -19.48 22.49
C GLU A 129 -10.79 -18.69 21.39
N ARG A 130 -9.55 -19.06 21.02
CA ARG A 130 -8.76 -18.33 20.01
C ARG A 130 -9.45 -18.17 18.66
N HIS A 131 -10.31 -19.12 18.27
CA HIS A 131 -11.08 -19.04 17.03
C HIS A 131 -12.01 -17.81 17.00
N LYS A 132 -12.59 -17.41 18.14
CA LYS A 132 -13.42 -16.19 18.26
C LYS A 132 -12.59 -14.94 17.97
N LEU A 133 -11.36 -14.90 18.50
CA LEU A 133 -10.42 -13.81 18.22
C LEU A 133 -10.02 -13.79 16.74
N PHE A 134 -9.69 -14.94 16.15
CA PHE A 134 -9.28 -15.01 14.75
C PHE A 134 -10.42 -14.60 13.81
N GLU A 135 -11.65 -15.01 14.11
CA GLU A 135 -12.84 -14.58 13.40
C GLU A 135 -13.06 -13.06 13.52
N ARG A 136 -12.91 -12.49 14.72
CA ARG A 136 -13.04 -11.05 14.96
C ARG A 136 -11.97 -10.25 14.21
N MET A 137 -10.71 -10.72 14.24
CA MET A 137 -9.59 -10.13 13.50
C MET A 137 -9.82 -10.14 11.99
N LYS A 138 -10.36 -11.24 11.46
CA LYS A 138 -10.74 -11.36 10.06
C LYS A 138 -11.93 -10.45 9.70
N LYS A 139 -12.91 -10.33 10.59
CA LYS A 139 -14.13 -9.54 10.31
C LYS A 139 -13.88 -8.02 10.38
N GLU A 140 -13.18 -7.55 11.40
CA GLU A 140 -12.99 -6.11 11.64
C GLU A 140 -11.80 -5.53 10.90
N TYR A 141 -10.72 -6.31 10.82
CA TYR A 141 -9.47 -5.84 10.23
C TYR A 141 -9.10 -6.63 8.98
N ASP A 142 -9.84 -7.65 8.55
CA ASP A 142 -9.49 -8.50 7.40
C ASP A 142 -8.11 -9.19 7.57
N ILE A 143 -7.74 -9.50 8.81
CA ILE A 143 -6.48 -10.20 9.13
C ILE A 143 -6.78 -11.68 9.29
N ASN A 144 -6.24 -12.51 8.41
CA ASN A 144 -6.33 -13.97 8.53
C ASN A 144 -5.18 -14.50 9.41
N LEU A 145 -5.53 -15.16 10.52
CA LEU A 145 -4.58 -15.82 11.43
C LEU A 145 -4.68 -17.36 11.39
N TYR A 146 -5.50 -17.93 10.49
CA TYR A 146 -5.67 -19.39 10.39
C TYR A 146 -4.56 -20.08 9.60
N TYR A 147 -4.00 -19.39 8.59
CA TYR A 147 -3.01 -19.94 7.68
C TYR A 147 -1.94 -18.90 7.36
N GLU A 148 -0.70 -19.35 7.22
CA GLU A 148 0.45 -18.49 6.91
C GLU A 148 0.32 -17.90 5.49
N ASN A 149 -0.05 -18.77 4.53
CA ASN A 149 -0.29 -18.42 3.14
C ASN A 149 -1.79 -18.18 2.90
N SER A 150 -2.13 -16.94 2.55
CA SER A 150 -3.45 -16.52 2.03
C SER A 150 -3.24 -15.27 1.18
#